data_AF-A0A955KHF1-F1
#
_entry.id   AF-A0A955KHF1-F1
#
_cell.length_a   1.000
_cell.length_b   1.000
_cell.length_c   1.000
_cell.angle_alpha   90.00
_cell.angle_beta   90.00
_cell.angle_gamma   90.00
#
_symmetry.space_group_name_H-M   'P 1'
#
loop_
_entity.id
_entity.type
_entity.pdbx_description
1 polymer ?
#
loop_
_entity_poly.entity_id
_entity_poly.type
_entity_poly.pdbx_seq_one_letter_code
_entity_poly.pdbx_strand_id
1 'polypeptide(L)'
;MHQGNWKCSKCSGVITELPFEPKSEKGLTCRDCWSKSKGISSASAPATPASAGPMDMDMPEDAGLAGAPDPNEDDGLGATPITPGDKPKFAGDWSCAGCGTSIASLPFNPRDTSNLKCIDCFKASKA
;
A
#
# COMPACT_ATOMS: atom_id res chain seq x y z
N MET A 1 18.70 10.48 -8.84
CA MET A 1 18.58 11.22 -7.56
C MET A 1 18.11 12.61 -7.92
N HIS A 2 17.02 13.08 -7.31
CA HIS A 2 16.42 14.38 -7.54
C HIS A 2 17.00 15.37 -6.53
N GLN A 3 17.42 16.54 -7.00
CA GLN A 3 17.91 17.62 -6.16
C GLN A 3 16.87 18.75 -6.12
N GLY A 4 16.61 19.29 -4.94
CA GLY A 4 15.58 20.31 -4.73
C GLY A 4 15.69 20.90 -3.34
N ASN A 5 14.88 21.91 -3.00
CA ASN A 5 14.92 22.56 -1.69
C ASN A 5 13.61 22.32 -0.95
N TRP A 6 13.40 21.08 -0.50
CA TRP A 6 12.14 20.68 0.14
C TRP A 6 12.20 20.82 1.65
N LYS A 7 11.05 21.09 2.29
CA LYS A 7 10.95 21.14 3.76
C LYS A 7 10.42 19.84 4.36
N CYS A 8 11.13 19.34 5.36
CA CYS A 8 10.65 18.24 6.19
C CYS A 8 9.47 18.71 7.05
N SER A 9 8.31 18.07 6.92
CA SER A 9 7.12 18.35 7.72
C SER A 9 7.27 17.99 9.21
N LYS A 10 8.29 17.19 9.59
CA LYS A 10 8.53 16.76 10.98
C LYS A 10 9.55 17.61 11.72
N CYS A 11 10.70 17.87 11.10
CA CYS A 11 11.80 18.61 11.73
C CYS A 11 12.04 19.99 11.12
N SER A 12 11.26 20.39 10.12
CA SER A 12 11.45 21.64 9.35
C SER A 12 12.82 21.79 8.68
N GLY A 13 13.62 20.71 8.64
CA GLY A 13 14.91 20.69 7.98
C GLY A 13 14.80 20.75 6.46
N VAL A 14 15.80 21.38 5.83
CA VAL A 14 15.93 21.47 4.37
C VAL A 14 16.45 20.14 3.83
N ILE A 15 15.78 19.57 2.84
CA ILE A 15 16.14 18.34 2.14
C ILE A 15 16.63 18.75 0.76
N THR A 16 17.91 18.48 0.46
CA THR A 16 18.57 18.89 -0.79
C THR A 16 18.59 17.81 -1.87
N GLU A 17 18.50 16.54 -1.47
CA GLU A 17 18.60 15.39 -2.38
C GLU A 17 17.70 14.23 -1.93
N LEU A 18 16.91 13.70 -2.86
CA LEU A 18 16.01 12.56 -2.64
C LEU A 18 16.14 11.54 -3.79
N PRO A 19 15.99 10.23 -3.50
CA PRO A 19 16.02 9.20 -4.55
C PRO A 19 14.74 9.17 -5.40
N PHE A 20 13.70 9.93 -5.05
CA PHE A 20 12.43 10.05 -5.76
C PHE A 20 12.01 11.52 -5.84
N GLU A 21 11.22 11.87 -6.84
CA GLU A 21 10.65 13.21 -6.99
C GLU A 21 9.43 13.38 -6.06
N PRO A 22 9.47 14.28 -5.07
CA PRO A 22 8.35 14.47 -4.16
C PRO A 22 7.23 15.24 -4.86
N LYS A 23 6.02 14.66 -4.88
CA LYS A 23 4.85 15.27 -5.50
C LYS A 23 4.31 16.50 -4.75
N SER A 24 4.71 16.69 -3.49
CA SER A 24 4.31 17.81 -2.63
C SER A 24 5.18 17.91 -1.38
N GLU A 25 5.33 19.11 -0.82
CA GLU A 25 6.06 19.35 0.44
C GLU A 25 5.24 18.97 1.69
N LYS A 26 3.90 18.96 1.56
CA LYS A 26 3.00 18.58 2.66
C LYS A 26 3.10 17.08 2.94
N GLY A 27 3.64 16.75 4.11
CA GLY A 27 3.86 15.36 4.55
C GLY A 27 5.22 14.77 4.16
N LEU A 28 6.10 15.55 3.52
CA LEU A 28 7.44 15.09 3.19
C LEU A 28 8.28 14.95 4.46
N THR A 29 8.93 13.81 4.67
CA THR A 29 9.83 13.58 5.80
C THR A 29 11.26 13.35 5.32
N CYS A 30 12.24 13.92 6.01
CA CYS A 30 13.65 13.63 5.74
C CYS A 30 13.99 12.18 6.06
N ARG A 31 15.11 11.70 5.51
CA ARG A 31 15.60 10.33 5.68
C ARG A 31 15.77 9.96 7.16
N ASP A 32 16.18 10.89 8.02
CA ASP A 32 16.30 10.68 9.47
C ASP A 32 14.93 10.46 10.13
N CYS A 33 13.95 11.30 9.83
CA CYS A 33 12.59 11.17 10.37
C CYS A 33 11.89 9.89 9.88
N TRP A 34 12.11 9.55 8.60
CA TRP A 34 11.59 8.31 8.02
C TRP A 34 12.24 7.07 8.66
N SER A 35 13.56 7.08 8.86
CA SER A 35 14.28 5.99 9.53
C SER A 35 13.83 5.80 10.98
N LYS A 36 13.59 6.90 11.71
CA LYS A 36 13.03 6.87 13.07
C LYS A 36 11.62 6.27 13.11
N SER A 37 10.78 6.59 12.12
CA SER A 37 9.39 6.09 12.04
C SER A 37 9.33 4.61 11.65
N LYS A 38 10.25 4.16 10.78
CA LYS A 38 10.35 2.76 10.37
C LYS A 38 10.81 1.85 11.51
N GLY A 39 11.70 2.36 12.39
CA GLY A 39 12.16 1.63 13.57
C GLY A 39 11.10 1.42 14.66
N ILE A 40 10.01 2.19 14.67
CA ILE A 40 8.91 2.06 15.64
C ILE A 40 7.77 1.16 15.14
N SER A 41 7.75 0.84 13.83
CA SER A 41 6.64 0.12 13.18
C SER A 41 6.84 -1.40 13.06
N SER A 42 7.95 -1.95 13.57
CA SER A 42 8.22 -3.40 13.64
C SER A 42 8.12 -3.99 15.05
N ALA A 43 7.52 -3.28 16.01
CA ALA A 43 7.24 -3.84 17.33
C ALA A 43 5.80 -3.54 17.77
N SER A 44 4.96 -4.58 17.76
CA SER A 44 3.83 -4.79 18.67
C SER A 44 4.18 -4.30 20.09
N ALA A 45 3.36 -3.71 20.96
CA ALA A 45 1.99 -3.17 21.00
C ALA A 45 1.87 -2.49 22.41
N PRO A 46 0.70 -2.08 22.94
CA PRO A 46 -0.29 -1.12 22.46
C PRO A 46 -0.63 -0.02 23.50
N ALA A 47 -1.38 1.02 23.09
CA ALA A 47 -2.40 1.64 23.95
C ALA A 47 -3.38 2.47 23.09
N THR A 48 -4.59 1.95 22.93
CA THR A 48 -5.79 2.71 22.56
C THR A 48 -6.22 3.62 23.72
N PRO A 49 -6.86 4.76 23.43
CA PRO A 49 -8.32 4.83 23.61
C PRO A 49 -9.00 5.47 22.39
N ALA A 50 -10.01 4.88 21.77
CA ALA A 50 -11.40 4.75 22.23
C ALA A 50 -12.13 6.10 22.37
N SER A 51 -13.00 6.38 21.39
CA SER A 51 -14.41 6.79 21.55
C SER A 51 -14.84 8.20 21.08
N ALA A 52 -16.04 8.20 20.46
CA ALA A 52 -17.01 9.28 20.25
C ALA A 52 -16.67 10.31 19.15
N GLY A 53 -17.51 10.61 18.16
CA GLY A 53 -18.95 10.41 17.96
C GLY A 53 -19.36 10.88 16.54
N PRO A 54 -20.66 11.12 16.26
CA PRO A 54 -21.30 10.74 14.99
C PRO A 54 -21.52 11.88 13.98
N MET A 55 -21.77 11.45 12.73
CA MET A 55 -22.56 12.04 11.62
C MET A 55 -22.84 13.56 11.61
N ASP A 56 -22.52 14.20 10.48
CA ASP A 56 -23.47 15.12 9.87
C ASP A 56 -23.32 15.12 8.34
N MET A 57 -24.47 15.07 7.69
CA MET A 57 -24.71 14.82 6.28
C MET A 57 -25.34 16.08 5.73
N ASP A 58 -24.63 16.81 4.87
CA ASP A 58 -25.25 17.82 4.02
C ASP A 58 -24.49 17.93 2.71
N MET A 59 -25.00 17.24 1.70
CA MET A 59 -24.59 17.40 0.31
C MET A 59 -25.73 18.17 -0.38
N PRO A 60 -25.55 19.46 -0.72
CA PRO A 60 -26.48 20.14 -1.59
C PRO A 60 -26.34 19.60 -3.01
N GLU A 61 -27.39 18.89 -3.38
CA GLU A 61 -27.81 18.61 -4.75
C GLU A 61 -28.08 19.94 -5.47
N ASP A 62 -27.26 20.29 -6.47
CA ASP A 62 -27.73 21.06 -7.62
C ASP A 62 -26.74 21.04 -8.81
N ALA A 63 -27.31 20.75 -9.98
CA ALA A 63 -26.87 21.16 -11.33
C ALA A 63 -25.48 20.70 -11.85
N GLY A 64 -25.34 20.00 -12.98
CA GLY A 64 -26.29 19.64 -14.01
C GLY A 64 -25.57 19.29 -15.33
N LEU A 65 -26.31 18.64 -16.23
CA LEU A 65 -26.17 18.68 -17.69
C LEU A 65 -24.99 17.90 -18.30
N ALA A 66 -25.24 16.71 -18.85
CA ALA A 66 -25.67 16.46 -20.24
C ALA A 66 -24.52 16.47 -21.26
N GLY A 67 -24.16 15.27 -21.73
CA GLY A 67 -23.30 15.03 -22.89
C GLY A 67 -23.25 13.52 -23.17
N ALA A 68 -23.61 13.12 -24.38
CA ALA A 68 -23.92 11.75 -24.80
C ALA A 68 -22.77 10.74 -24.60
N PRO A 69 -23.07 9.42 -24.48
CA PRO A 69 -22.06 8.38 -24.52
C PRO A 69 -21.64 8.09 -25.98
N ASP A 70 -20.41 8.43 -26.34
CA ASP A 70 -19.75 7.89 -27.53
C ASP A 70 -19.33 6.43 -27.27
N PRO A 71 -19.85 5.44 -28.02
CA PRO A 71 -19.47 4.05 -27.85
C PRO A 71 -18.37 3.70 -28.85
N ASN A 72 -17.18 3.41 -28.32
CA ASN A 72 -15.99 2.84 -28.98
C ASN A 72 -15.01 3.84 -29.59
N GLU A 73 -14.07 4.30 -28.77
CA GLU A 73 -12.69 4.40 -29.20
C GLU A 73 -11.81 3.62 -28.22
N ASP A 74 -11.44 2.44 -28.70
CA ASP A 74 -10.36 1.56 -28.28
C ASP A 74 -9.05 2.34 -28.11
N ASP A 75 -8.72 2.69 -26.87
CA ASP A 75 -7.34 2.96 -26.46
C ASP A 75 -6.96 1.89 -25.42
N GLY A 76 -6.60 0.74 -25.96
CA GLY A 76 -6.23 -0.50 -25.29
C GLY A 76 -4.97 -0.38 -24.43
N LEU A 77 -5.02 0.44 -23.39
CA LEU A 77 -4.26 0.22 -22.18
C LEU A 77 -4.86 -1.02 -21.53
N GLY A 78 -4.26 -2.19 -21.79
CA GLY A 78 -4.64 -3.48 -21.24
C GLY A 78 -4.59 -3.54 -19.71
N ALA A 79 -5.52 -2.86 -19.06
CA ALA A 79 -5.93 -3.12 -17.70
C ALA A 79 -6.88 -4.31 -17.76
N THR A 80 -6.31 -5.50 -17.58
CA THR A 80 -7.11 -6.70 -17.34
C THR A 80 -8.14 -6.38 -16.24
N PRO A 81 -9.44 -6.65 -16.47
CA PRO A 81 -10.47 -6.34 -15.50
C PRO A 81 -10.22 -7.20 -14.26
N ILE A 82 -9.90 -6.54 -13.14
CA ILE A 82 -9.82 -7.19 -11.83
C ILE A 82 -11.25 -7.54 -11.43
N THR A 83 -11.71 -8.69 -11.92
CA THR A 83 -13.05 -9.21 -11.63
C THR A 83 -13.14 -9.45 -10.12
N PRO A 84 -14.07 -8.81 -9.39
CA PRO A 84 -14.24 -8.98 -7.95
C PRO A 84 -14.80 -10.38 -7.66
N GLY A 85 -13.90 -11.37 -7.64
CA GLY A 85 -14.22 -12.78 -7.49
C GLY A 85 -13.06 -13.70 -7.92
N ASP A 86 -12.20 -13.22 -8.83
CA ASP A 86 -11.02 -13.98 -9.24
C ASP A 86 -9.86 -13.62 -8.34
N LYS A 87 -9.70 -14.37 -7.23
CA LYS A 87 -8.55 -14.21 -6.35
C LYS A 87 -7.35 -14.79 -7.10
N PRO A 88 -6.41 -13.96 -7.61
CA PRO A 88 -5.35 -14.46 -8.45
C PRO A 88 -4.51 -15.46 -7.65
N LYS A 89 -4.51 -16.70 -8.12
CA LYS A 89 -3.66 -17.77 -7.60
C LYS A 89 -2.37 -17.67 -8.40
N PHE A 90 -1.32 -17.18 -7.77
CA PHE A 90 0.00 -17.14 -8.35
C PHE A 90 0.57 -18.55 -8.29
N ALA A 91 1.04 -19.06 -9.43
CA ALA A 91 1.80 -20.30 -9.49
C ALA A 91 3.30 -20.00 -9.58
N GLY A 92 4.13 -20.78 -8.91
CA GLY A 92 5.59 -20.58 -8.87
C GLY A 92 6.28 -21.54 -7.91
N ASP A 93 7.61 -21.53 -7.89
CA ASP A 93 8.42 -22.46 -7.10
C ASP A 93 8.99 -21.76 -5.85
N TRP A 94 8.16 -21.53 -4.83
CA TRP A 94 8.61 -20.87 -3.60
C TRP A 94 8.93 -21.87 -2.49
N SER A 95 9.89 -21.55 -1.63
CA SER A 95 10.26 -22.40 -0.49
C SER A 95 9.69 -21.87 0.82
N CYS A 96 9.01 -22.72 1.59
CA CYS A 96 8.54 -22.37 2.93
C CYS A 96 9.72 -22.20 3.90
N ALA A 97 9.80 -21.05 4.59
CA ALA A 97 10.81 -20.78 5.60
C ALA A 97 10.66 -21.61 6.89
N GLY A 98 9.46 -22.16 7.15
CA GLY A 98 9.19 -22.96 8.36
C GLY A 98 9.48 -24.45 8.19
N CYS A 99 9.04 -25.04 7.08
CA CYS A 99 9.13 -26.48 6.84
C CYS A 99 9.98 -26.86 5.61
N GLY A 100 10.48 -25.89 4.85
CA GLY A 100 11.29 -26.14 3.65
C GLY A 100 10.51 -26.65 2.44
N THR A 101 9.20 -26.88 2.55
CA THR A 101 8.38 -27.42 1.46
C THR A 101 8.22 -26.42 0.31
N SER A 102 8.30 -26.93 -0.92
CA SER A 102 8.00 -26.18 -2.14
C SER A 102 6.50 -25.89 -2.25
N ILE A 103 6.14 -24.62 -2.39
CA ILE A 103 4.77 -24.14 -2.54
C ILE A 103 4.60 -23.77 -4.00
N ALA A 104 3.71 -24.50 -4.69
CA ALA A 104 3.44 -24.32 -6.11
C ALA A 104 2.36 -23.25 -6.42
N SER A 105 1.53 -22.91 -5.43
CA SER A 105 0.40 -21.98 -5.62
C SER A 105 0.10 -21.16 -4.37
N LEU A 106 -0.01 -19.83 -4.53
CA LEU A 106 -0.32 -18.88 -3.47
C LEU A 106 -1.45 -17.92 -3.88
N PRO A 107 -2.34 -17.53 -2.95
CA PRO A 107 -3.42 -16.57 -3.23
C PRO A 107 -2.95 -15.10 -3.24
N PHE A 108 -1.64 -14.88 -3.11
CA PHE A 108 -0.99 -13.57 -3.15
C PHE A 108 0.38 -13.71 -3.83
N ASN A 109 0.87 -12.63 -4.45
CA ASN A 109 2.21 -12.61 -5.03
C ASN A 109 3.23 -12.27 -3.93
N PRO A 110 4.09 -13.21 -3.50
CA PRO A 110 5.06 -12.94 -2.44
C PRO A 110 6.15 -11.98 -2.95
N ARG A 111 6.39 -10.91 -2.18
CA ARG A 111 7.48 -9.96 -2.46
C ARG A 111 8.86 -10.51 -2.11
N ASP A 112 8.92 -11.38 -1.09
CA ASP A 112 10.15 -11.96 -0.56
C ASP A 112 9.90 -13.42 -0.13
N THR A 113 10.87 -14.31 -0.38
CA THR A 113 10.79 -15.72 0.01
C THR A 113 11.36 -15.99 1.41
N SER A 114 12.12 -15.07 2.00
CA SER A 114 12.81 -15.26 3.28
C SER A 114 11.89 -15.49 4.49
N ASN A 115 10.66 -15.00 4.46
CA ASN A 115 9.65 -15.19 5.52
C ASN A 115 8.38 -15.88 5.00
N LEU A 116 8.46 -16.49 3.83
CA LEU A 116 7.31 -17.10 3.19
C LEU A 116 6.92 -18.39 3.93
N LYS A 117 5.69 -18.45 4.44
CA LYS A 117 5.16 -19.63 5.13
C LYS A 117 4.11 -20.31 4.26
N CYS A 118 4.08 -21.64 4.27
CA CYS A 118 2.97 -22.38 3.66
C CYS A 118 1.67 -22.14 4.44
N ILE A 119 0.53 -22.49 3.83
CA ILE A 119 -0.79 -22.27 4.44
C ILE A 119 -0.92 -22.94 5.81
N ASP A 120 -0.26 -24.08 6.01
CA ASP A 120 -0.28 -24.83 7.26
C ASP A 120 0.53 -24.13 8.36
N CYS A 121 1.80 -23.78 8.08
CA CYS A 121 2.63 -22.98 9.00
C CYS A 121 2.02 -21.61 9.30
N PHE A 122 1.34 -20.98 8.33
CA PHE A 122 0.67 -19.70 8.54
C PHE A 122 -0.55 -19.84 9.45
N LYS A 123 -1.38 -20.87 9.25
CA LYS A 123 -2.50 -21.18 10.14
C LYS A 123 -2.02 -21.51 11.55
N ALA A 124 -0.98 -22.34 11.68
CA ALA A 124 -0.38 -22.67 12.97
C ALA A 124 0.23 -21.46 13.68
N SER A 125 0.78 -20.48 12.93
CA SER A 125 1.33 -19.23 13.53
C SER A 125 0.25 -18.23 13.97
N LYS A 126 -1.01 -18.41 13.55
CA LYS A 126 -2.12 -17.47 13.74
C LYS A 126 -3.21 -18.01 14.68
N ALA A 127 -3.13 -19.29 15.02
CA ALA A 127 -3.91 -19.96 16.06
C ALA A 127 -3.23 -19.75 17.42
#